data_AF-A0A924UBX7-F1
#
_entry.id   AF-A0A924UBX7-F1
#
_cell.length_a   1.000
_cell.length_b   1.000
_cell.length_c   1.000
_cell.angle_alpha   90.00
_cell.angle_beta   90.00
_cell.angle_gamma   90.00
#
_symmetry.space_group_name_H-M   'P 1'
#
loop_
_entity.id
_entity.type
_entity.pdbx_description
1 polymer ?
#
loop_
_entity_poly.entity_id
_entity_poly.type
_entity_poly.pdbx_seq_one_letter_code
_entity_poly.pdbx_strand_id
1 'polypeptide(L)'
;VERTVQIMKDIGMFPLVIRKEIDAFIGNRFLEAVWREALWMLVDGVATTTEIDEAIRMGFGLRWGQMGLFETYRIAGGEAGMRHFMAQFGPTLKWPWSKLMDVPEFNEALVDLVAGQSDEQSGAYTIRELERIRDQNLVGFLRSLKDRNWGAGKVLREHDERRAVAFHAEPGPSDQPLVMAHMQVLPGWIDYNGHMTESRYYFANSETVDAFLRLIGAGMDYVAAGQSYYSAETHIRHLGEAKLGDRLTGVLQIISADEKRFRSFVRIMKGEICVATVEQLCLHVDMASGKAVPAAPEVWAKLRAIAAAQAGLAMPEGAGRAVGQPK
;
A
#
# COMPACT_ATOMS: atom_id res chain seq x y z
N VAL A 1 -27.84 8.25 -4.61
CA VAL A 1 -26.51 8.77 -4.20
C VAL A 1 -25.86 7.87 -3.16
N GLU A 2 -26.48 7.67 -1.99
CA GLU A 2 -25.89 6.85 -0.89
C GLU A 2 -25.51 5.43 -1.32
N ARG A 3 -26.40 4.71 -2.02
CA ARG A 3 -26.10 3.37 -2.56
C ARG A 3 -24.85 3.37 -3.46
N THR A 4 -24.71 4.36 -4.34
CA THR A 4 -23.53 4.49 -5.22
C THR A 4 -22.27 4.79 -4.43
N VAL A 5 -22.36 5.68 -3.44
CA VAL A 5 -21.25 5.97 -2.51
C VAL A 5 -20.79 4.69 -1.83
N GLN A 6 -21.72 3.85 -1.36
CA GLN A 6 -21.38 2.59 -0.73
C GLN A 6 -20.69 1.63 -1.71
N ILE A 7 -21.27 1.43 -2.90
CA ILE A 7 -20.68 0.57 -3.94
C ILE A 7 -19.24 0.99 -4.27
N MET A 8 -18.98 2.29 -4.42
CA MET A 8 -17.64 2.81 -4.70
C MET A 8 -16.67 2.52 -3.54
N LYS A 9 -17.11 2.69 -2.29
CA LYS A 9 -16.30 2.34 -1.10
C LYS A 9 -16.03 0.84 -0.98
N ASP A 10 -16.97 0.00 -1.39
CA ASP A 10 -16.85 -1.46 -1.33
C ASP A 10 -15.75 -1.95 -2.29
N ILE A 11 -15.59 -1.32 -3.45
CA ILE A 11 -14.51 -1.61 -4.41
C ILE A 11 -13.21 -0.83 -4.14
N GLY A 12 -13.09 -0.17 -2.98
CA GLY A 12 -11.85 0.51 -2.55
C GLY A 12 -11.66 1.94 -3.07
N MET A 13 -12.68 2.55 -3.68
CA MET A 13 -12.64 3.93 -4.17
C MET A 13 -13.06 4.93 -3.09
N PHE A 14 -12.66 6.20 -3.26
CA PHE A 14 -13.08 7.30 -2.40
C PHE A 14 -14.01 8.27 -3.16
N PRO A 15 -15.35 8.10 -3.07
CA PRO A 15 -16.30 8.93 -3.79
C PRO A 15 -16.48 10.32 -3.15
N LEU A 16 -16.58 11.35 -3.99
CA LEU A 16 -16.99 12.70 -3.58
C LEU A 16 -18.44 12.96 -4.03
N VAL A 17 -19.27 13.48 -3.13
CA VAL A 17 -20.65 13.86 -3.45
C VAL A 17 -20.69 15.33 -3.83
N ILE A 18 -20.94 15.59 -5.11
CA ILE A 18 -21.17 16.95 -5.62
C ILE A 18 -22.54 17.41 -5.14
N ARG A 19 -22.56 18.43 -4.28
CA ARG A 19 -23.79 18.92 -3.63
C ARG A 19 -24.71 19.69 -4.58
N LYS A 20 -24.12 20.33 -5.58
CA LYS A 20 -24.82 21.10 -6.60
C LYS A 20 -24.14 20.86 -7.93
N GLU A 21 -24.91 20.50 -8.94
CA GLU A 21 -24.43 20.31 -10.30
C GLU A 21 -23.67 21.55 -10.79
N ILE A 22 -22.54 21.28 -11.44
CA ILE A 22 -21.67 22.28 -12.03
C ILE A 22 -20.88 21.62 -13.16
N ASP A 23 -20.70 22.35 -14.25
CA ASP A 23 -19.90 21.88 -15.38
C ASP A 23 -18.46 21.58 -14.95
N ALA A 24 -17.94 20.48 -15.50
CA ALA A 24 -16.60 19.96 -15.27
C ALA A 24 -16.31 19.53 -13.81
N PHE A 25 -17.33 19.37 -12.96
CA PHE A 25 -17.20 18.86 -11.59
C PHE A 25 -16.19 19.67 -10.74
N ILE A 26 -15.61 19.07 -9.68
CA ILE A 26 -14.67 19.77 -8.80
C ILE A 26 -13.23 19.66 -9.32
N GLY A 27 -12.79 18.43 -9.64
CA GLY A 27 -11.41 18.14 -10.04
C GLY A 27 -10.99 18.85 -11.33
N ASN A 28 -11.77 18.73 -12.40
CA ASN A 28 -11.39 19.33 -13.69
C ASN A 28 -11.38 20.86 -13.61
N ARG A 29 -12.15 21.49 -12.72
CA ARG A 29 -12.09 22.94 -12.52
C ARG A 29 -10.78 23.39 -11.88
N PHE A 30 -10.21 22.61 -10.96
CA PHE A 30 -8.88 22.88 -10.42
C PHE A 30 -7.79 22.63 -11.47
N LEU A 31 -7.91 21.56 -12.26
CA LEU A 31 -6.98 21.28 -13.35
C LEU A 31 -7.00 22.40 -14.40
N GLU A 32 -8.19 22.81 -14.83
CA GLU A 32 -8.39 23.91 -15.78
C GLU A 32 -7.84 25.23 -15.24
N ALA A 33 -8.04 25.52 -13.96
CA ALA A 33 -7.53 26.74 -13.36
C ALA A 33 -5.99 26.79 -13.39
N VAL A 34 -5.32 25.70 -12.99
CA VAL A 34 -3.86 25.61 -13.03
C VAL A 34 -3.34 25.62 -14.49
N TRP A 35 -4.05 24.94 -15.39
CA TRP A 35 -3.71 24.88 -16.81
C TRP A 35 -3.74 26.25 -17.49
N ARG A 36 -4.79 27.05 -17.25
CA ARG A 36 -4.90 28.40 -17.81
C ARG A 36 -3.80 29.34 -17.34
N GLU A 37 -3.42 29.23 -16.06
CA GLU A 37 -2.31 30.00 -15.51
C GLU A 37 -0.99 29.62 -16.20
N ALA A 38 -0.77 28.30 -16.36
CA ALA A 38 0.42 27.79 -17.04
C ALA A 38 0.52 28.29 -18.49
N LEU A 39 -0.60 28.30 -19.24
CA LEU A 39 -0.61 28.81 -20.62
C LEU A 39 -0.20 30.29 -20.71
N TRP A 40 -0.67 31.13 -19.79
CA TRP A 40 -0.24 32.53 -19.74
C TRP A 40 1.24 32.66 -19.38
N MET A 41 1.73 31.88 -18.41
CA MET A 41 3.16 31.87 -18.07
C MET A 41 4.05 31.47 -19.25
N LEU A 42 3.59 30.56 -20.12
CA LEU A 42 4.30 30.18 -21.34
C LEU A 42 4.27 31.31 -22.39
N VAL A 43 3.09 31.86 -22.67
CA VAL A 43 2.91 32.91 -23.69
C VAL A 43 3.64 34.20 -23.32
N ASP A 44 3.62 34.57 -22.04
CA ASP A 44 4.30 35.77 -21.54
C ASP A 44 5.81 35.53 -21.31
N GLY A 45 6.31 34.31 -21.55
CA GLY A 45 7.72 33.94 -21.39
C GLY A 45 8.20 33.97 -19.94
N VAL A 46 7.30 33.82 -18.97
CA VAL A 46 7.59 33.80 -17.53
C VAL A 46 8.26 32.51 -17.10
N ALA A 47 7.88 31.40 -17.73
CA ALA A 47 8.44 30.08 -17.47
C ALA A 47 8.29 29.16 -18.69
N THR A 48 9.10 28.10 -18.73
CA THR A 48 9.00 26.97 -19.67
C THR A 48 8.08 25.87 -19.12
N THR A 49 7.67 24.91 -19.96
CA THR A 49 6.86 23.75 -19.50
C THR A 49 7.57 22.97 -18.40
N THR A 50 8.90 22.83 -18.51
CA THR A 50 9.72 22.13 -17.51
C THR A 50 9.71 22.87 -16.18
N GLU A 51 9.91 24.19 -16.16
CA GLU A 51 9.94 24.97 -14.92
C GLU A 51 8.59 24.95 -14.20
N ILE A 52 7.49 25.03 -14.95
CA ILE A 52 6.13 24.93 -14.42
C ILE A 52 5.92 23.54 -13.79
N ASP A 53 6.30 22.47 -14.50
CA ASP A 53 6.19 21.11 -13.99
C ASP A 53 7.06 20.87 -12.75
N GLU A 54 8.29 21.38 -12.71
CA GLU A 54 9.19 21.21 -11.56
C GLU A 54 8.70 21.99 -10.34
N ALA A 55 8.09 23.17 -10.50
CA ALA A 55 7.45 23.89 -9.40
C ALA A 55 6.36 23.04 -8.72
N ILE A 56 5.68 22.19 -9.48
CA ILE A 56 4.68 21.25 -8.98
C ILE A 56 5.35 20.00 -8.40
N ARG A 57 6.19 19.31 -9.18
CA ARG A 57 6.80 18.01 -8.85
C ARG A 57 7.77 18.08 -7.69
N MET A 58 8.56 19.15 -7.60
CA MET A 58 9.55 19.36 -6.52
C MET A 58 9.02 20.25 -5.40
N GLY A 59 7.87 20.91 -5.59
CA GLY A 59 7.34 21.91 -4.68
C GLY A 59 5.99 21.53 -4.06
N PHE A 60 4.96 22.29 -4.44
CA PHE A 60 3.67 22.25 -3.73
C PHE A 60 2.82 21.01 -4.07
N GLY A 61 3.04 20.37 -5.23
CA GLY A 61 2.30 19.19 -5.66
C GLY A 61 2.42 18.02 -4.68
N LEU A 62 3.61 17.80 -4.11
CA LEU A 62 3.83 16.76 -3.09
C LEU A 62 3.00 16.97 -1.82
N ARG A 63 2.83 18.23 -1.40
CA ARG A 63 1.99 18.59 -0.25
C ARG A 63 0.52 18.36 -0.57
N TRP A 64 0.08 18.75 -1.76
CA TRP A 64 -1.31 18.53 -2.18
C TRP A 64 -1.66 17.06 -2.32
N GLY A 65 -0.76 16.24 -2.86
CA GLY A 65 -0.98 14.82 -3.08
C GLY A 65 -1.27 14.03 -1.79
N GLN A 66 -0.82 14.51 -0.63
CA GLN A 66 -1.01 13.82 0.66
C GLN A 66 -2.05 14.43 1.60
N MET A 67 -2.31 15.75 1.54
CA MET A 67 -3.23 16.44 2.48
C MET A 67 -4.17 17.46 1.82
N GLY A 68 -4.02 17.73 0.52
CA GLY A 68 -4.83 18.70 -0.20
C GLY A 68 -4.57 20.17 0.18
N LEU A 69 -5.33 21.07 -0.45
CA LEU A 69 -5.12 22.52 -0.39
C LEU A 69 -5.36 23.12 1.00
N PHE A 70 -6.53 22.85 1.59
CA PHE A 70 -6.95 23.51 2.83
C PHE A 70 -6.15 23.06 4.05
N GLU A 71 -5.73 21.81 4.15
CA GLU A 71 -4.87 21.36 5.25
C GLU A 71 -3.48 21.96 5.12
N THR A 72 -2.93 22.03 3.89
CA THR A 72 -1.65 22.71 3.62
C THR A 72 -1.68 24.16 4.09
N TYR A 73 -2.74 24.91 3.78
CA TYR A 73 -2.87 26.32 4.19
C TYR A 73 -3.22 26.48 5.67
N ARG A 74 -3.90 25.51 6.27
CA ARG A 74 -4.11 25.49 7.72
C ARG A 74 -2.78 25.43 8.46
N ILE A 75 -1.85 24.58 8.01
CA ILE A 75 -0.49 24.49 8.58
C ILE A 75 0.27 25.79 8.37
N ALA A 76 0.15 26.42 7.19
CA ALA A 76 0.77 27.72 6.94
C ALA A 76 0.24 28.84 7.87
N GLY A 77 -0.98 28.69 8.40
CA GLY A 77 -1.53 29.57 9.42
C GLY A 77 -0.98 29.35 10.84
N GLY A 78 -0.14 28.33 11.05
CA GLY A 78 0.40 27.97 12.37
C GLY A 78 -0.67 27.46 13.34
N GLU A 79 -0.40 27.53 14.64
CA GLU A 79 -1.31 27.04 15.69
C GLU A 79 -2.68 27.74 15.68
N ALA A 80 -2.73 29.00 15.25
CA ALA A 80 -3.97 29.76 15.09
C ALA A 80 -4.79 29.36 13.84
N GLY A 81 -4.22 28.50 12.99
CA GLY A 81 -4.90 27.80 11.90
C GLY A 81 -5.41 28.70 10.77
N MET A 82 -6.44 28.22 10.07
CA MET A 82 -6.93 28.83 8.83
C MET A 82 -7.38 30.28 9.00
N ARG A 83 -7.96 30.66 10.16
CA ARG A 83 -8.40 32.04 10.39
C ARG A 83 -7.21 33.00 10.38
N HIS A 84 -6.10 32.60 10.98
CA HIS A 84 -4.88 33.39 10.99
C HIS A 84 -4.26 33.48 9.59
N PHE A 85 -4.18 32.35 8.86
CA PHE A 85 -3.77 32.36 7.45
C PHE A 85 -4.60 33.35 6.62
N MET A 86 -5.93 33.30 6.75
CA MET A 86 -6.83 34.21 6.03
C MET A 86 -6.68 35.68 6.47
N ALA A 87 -6.37 35.96 7.74
CA ALA A 87 -6.11 37.32 8.19
C ALA A 87 -4.79 37.87 7.61
N GLN A 88 -3.76 37.03 7.54
CA GLN A 88 -2.43 37.39 7.05
C GLN A 88 -2.41 37.54 5.52
N PHE A 89 -2.96 36.56 4.79
CA PHE A 89 -2.87 36.49 3.33
C PHE A 89 -4.17 36.87 2.60
N GLY A 90 -5.30 36.99 3.30
CA GLY A 90 -6.56 37.46 2.71
C GLY A 90 -6.44 38.80 1.96
N PRO A 91 -5.62 39.78 2.39
CA PRO A 91 -5.39 40.99 1.62
C PRO A 91 -4.81 40.76 0.22
N THR A 92 -4.02 39.70 0.02
CA THR A 92 -3.39 39.39 -1.28
C THR A 92 -4.40 38.85 -2.30
N LEU A 93 -5.58 38.39 -1.87
CA LEU A 93 -6.66 37.96 -2.77
C LEU A 93 -7.17 39.09 -3.69
N LYS A 94 -6.89 40.36 -3.34
CA LYS A 94 -7.21 41.53 -4.17
C LYS A 94 -6.16 41.79 -5.24
N TRP A 95 -4.97 41.23 -5.10
CA TRP A 95 -3.89 41.44 -6.05
C TRP A 95 -4.19 40.70 -7.35
N PRO A 96 -3.86 41.29 -8.51
CA PRO A 96 -4.17 40.70 -9.81
C PRO A 96 -3.14 39.61 -10.17
N TRP A 97 -2.84 38.69 -9.25
CA TRP A 97 -1.87 37.63 -9.47
C TRP A 97 -2.37 36.60 -10.48
N SER A 98 -3.63 36.20 -10.37
CA SER A 98 -4.29 35.37 -11.37
C SER A 98 -5.77 35.68 -11.41
N LYS A 99 -6.33 35.78 -12.61
CA LYS A 99 -7.77 35.94 -12.87
C LYS A 99 -8.11 35.11 -14.09
N LEU A 100 -8.34 33.82 -13.86
CA LEU A 100 -8.43 32.76 -14.88
C LEU A 100 -9.75 32.78 -15.68
N MET A 101 -10.23 33.98 -16.01
CA MET A 101 -11.41 34.21 -16.84
C MET A 101 -11.03 34.32 -18.33
N ASP A 102 -9.80 34.73 -18.63
CA ASP A 102 -9.25 34.84 -19.97
C ASP A 102 -8.24 33.71 -20.24
N VAL A 103 -8.14 33.29 -21.49
CA VAL A 103 -7.16 32.30 -21.99
C VAL A 103 -6.40 32.91 -23.17
N PRO A 104 -5.14 32.54 -23.40
CA PRO A 104 -4.46 32.95 -24.62
C PRO A 104 -5.25 32.52 -25.86
N GLU A 105 -5.08 33.26 -26.96
CA GLU A 105 -5.69 32.88 -28.22
C GLU A 105 -5.19 31.49 -28.64
N PHE A 106 -6.12 30.55 -28.82
CA PHE A 106 -5.78 29.21 -29.27
C PHE A 106 -5.51 29.23 -30.77
N ASN A 107 -4.22 29.26 -31.12
CA ASN A 107 -3.73 29.32 -32.50
C ASN A 107 -2.56 28.33 -32.71
N GLU A 108 -2.16 28.11 -33.96
CA GLU A 108 -1.08 27.17 -34.31
C GLU A 108 0.24 27.53 -33.61
N ALA A 109 0.54 28.82 -33.44
CA ALA A 109 1.77 29.25 -32.77
C ALA A 109 1.82 28.81 -31.29
N LEU A 110 0.68 28.89 -30.58
CA LEU A 110 0.59 28.38 -29.21
C LEU A 110 0.71 26.86 -29.17
N VAL A 111 0.09 26.16 -30.13
CA VAL A 111 0.20 24.70 -30.25
C VAL A 111 1.65 24.28 -30.47
N ASP A 112 2.35 24.89 -31.43
CA ASP A 112 3.76 24.61 -31.73
C ASP A 112 4.67 24.90 -30.53
N LEU A 113 4.41 26.00 -29.80
CA LEU A 113 5.17 26.36 -28.60
C LEU A 113 5.05 25.29 -27.51
N VAL A 114 3.81 24.90 -27.16
CA VAL A 114 3.56 23.92 -26.10
C VAL A 114 4.04 22.53 -26.52
N ALA A 115 3.74 22.10 -27.75
CA ALA A 115 4.14 20.80 -28.27
C ALA A 115 5.66 20.68 -28.36
N GLY A 116 6.33 21.69 -28.91
CA GLY A 116 7.79 21.72 -29.02
C GLY A 116 8.48 21.61 -27.66
N GLN A 117 8.07 22.41 -26.67
CA GLN A 117 8.64 22.32 -25.32
C GLN A 117 8.33 20.98 -24.62
N SER A 118 7.13 20.42 -24.82
CA SER A 118 6.79 19.09 -24.31
C SER A 118 7.65 17.99 -24.92
N ASP A 119 7.92 18.06 -26.22
CA ASP A 119 8.75 17.11 -26.94
C ASP A 119 10.23 17.22 -26.52
N GLU A 120 10.75 18.44 -26.32
CA GLU A 120 12.08 18.65 -25.75
C GLU A 120 12.21 18.07 -24.34
N GLN A 121 11.18 18.25 -23.50
CA GLN A 121 11.17 17.79 -22.12
C GLN A 121 11.08 16.26 -22.00
N SER A 122 10.26 15.60 -22.82
CA SER A 122 9.88 14.19 -22.60
C SER A 122 9.86 13.31 -23.85
N GLY A 123 10.18 13.85 -25.03
CA GLY A 123 10.18 13.12 -26.30
C GLY A 123 11.17 11.95 -26.38
N ALA A 124 12.12 11.86 -25.44
CA ALA A 124 13.00 10.70 -25.27
C ALA A 124 12.28 9.44 -24.77
N TYR A 125 11.05 9.56 -24.26
CA TYR A 125 10.25 8.45 -23.75
C TYR A 125 9.02 8.21 -24.62
N THR A 126 8.65 6.95 -24.79
CA THR A 126 7.32 6.61 -25.27
C THR A 126 6.26 6.90 -24.21
N ILE A 127 5.03 7.17 -24.63
CA ILE A 127 3.89 7.36 -23.71
C ILE A 127 3.74 6.17 -22.75
N ARG A 128 3.96 4.94 -23.23
CA ARG A 128 3.89 3.73 -22.39
C ARG A 128 4.98 3.68 -21.32
N GLU A 129 6.16 4.21 -21.59
CA GLU A 129 7.22 4.32 -20.59
C GLU A 129 6.86 5.36 -19.53
N LEU A 130 6.38 6.54 -19.94
CA LEU A 130 5.93 7.58 -19.02
C LEU A 130 4.77 7.10 -18.13
N GLU A 131 3.77 6.42 -18.69
CA GLU A 131 2.68 5.79 -17.93
C GLU A 131 3.23 4.80 -16.89
N ARG A 132 4.18 3.94 -17.29
CA ARG A 132 4.78 2.96 -16.39
C ARG A 132 5.56 3.62 -15.26
N ILE A 133 6.35 4.65 -15.56
CA ILE A 133 7.09 5.45 -14.57
C ILE A 133 6.10 6.09 -13.58
N ARG A 134 5.06 6.76 -14.09
CA ARG A 134 4.01 7.38 -13.27
C ARG A 134 3.34 6.37 -12.36
N ASP A 135 2.86 5.27 -12.91
CA ASP A 135 2.06 4.29 -12.16
C ASP A 135 2.89 3.59 -11.09
N GLN A 136 4.15 3.26 -11.38
CA GLN A 136 5.09 2.70 -10.39
C GLN A 136 5.35 3.68 -9.24
N ASN A 137 5.56 4.97 -9.55
CA ASN A 137 5.76 6.00 -8.54
C ASN A 137 4.50 6.23 -7.69
N LEU A 138 3.33 6.27 -8.31
CA LEU A 138 2.04 6.41 -7.60
C LEU A 138 1.80 5.24 -6.64
N VAL A 139 2.12 4.00 -7.05
CA VAL A 139 2.05 2.84 -6.16
C VAL A 139 2.97 3.00 -4.95
N GLY A 140 4.22 3.45 -5.16
CA GLY A 140 5.16 3.72 -4.06
C GLY A 140 4.65 4.80 -3.10
N PHE A 141 4.14 5.91 -3.65
CA PHE A 141 3.58 7.01 -2.88
C PHE A 141 2.37 6.58 -2.04
N LEU A 142 1.42 5.85 -2.64
CA LEU A 142 0.23 5.33 -1.95
C LEU A 142 0.59 4.37 -0.82
N ARG A 143 1.64 3.56 -0.96
CA ARG A 143 2.13 2.70 0.13
C ARG A 143 2.68 3.50 1.28
N SER A 144 3.52 4.50 1.00
CA SER A 144 4.04 5.38 2.04
C SER A 144 2.91 6.03 2.84
N LEU A 145 1.86 6.49 2.17
CA LEU A 145 0.66 7.01 2.83
C LEU A 145 -0.10 5.94 3.64
N LYS A 146 -0.18 4.71 3.12
CA LYS A 146 -0.86 3.59 3.78
C LYS A 146 -0.17 3.22 5.09
N ASP A 147 1.15 3.12 5.08
CA ASP A 147 1.97 2.82 6.26
C ASP A 147 1.83 3.90 7.34
N ARG A 148 1.60 5.15 6.93
CA ARG A 148 1.35 6.29 7.83
C ARG A 148 -0.12 6.49 8.19
N ASN A 149 -1.03 5.64 7.70
CA ASN A 149 -2.47 5.76 7.88
C ASN A 149 -3.03 7.15 7.54
N TRP A 150 -2.59 7.72 6.41
CA TRP A 150 -2.90 9.09 6.03
C TRP A 150 -3.48 9.19 4.62
N GLY A 151 -4.31 10.21 4.37
CA GLY A 151 -4.88 10.52 3.05
C GLY A 151 -5.45 9.30 2.32
N ALA A 152 -5.07 9.13 1.04
CA ALA A 152 -5.46 7.98 0.22
C ALA A 152 -4.96 6.64 0.78
N GLY A 153 -3.84 6.65 1.52
CA GLY A 153 -3.29 5.46 2.16
C GLY A 153 -4.20 4.88 3.25
N LYS A 154 -4.86 5.74 4.03
CA LYS A 154 -5.88 5.30 5.01
C LYS A 154 -7.02 4.54 4.31
N VAL A 155 -7.50 5.03 3.18
CA VAL A 155 -8.56 4.38 2.39
C VAL A 155 -8.13 2.98 1.93
N LEU A 156 -6.89 2.84 1.44
CA LEU A 156 -6.33 1.55 1.07
C LEU A 156 -6.22 0.61 2.26
N ARG A 157 -5.77 1.10 3.41
CA ARG A 157 -5.65 0.31 4.65
C ARG A 157 -7.01 -0.24 5.08
N GLU A 158 -8.02 0.62 5.16
CA GLU A 158 -9.38 0.22 5.54
C GLU A 158 -10.00 -0.76 4.54
N HIS A 159 -9.71 -0.61 3.24
CA HIS A 159 -10.16 -1.57 2.22
C HIS A 159 -9.50 -2.93 2.39
N ASP A 160 -8.19 -2.97 2.63
CA ASP A 160 -7.46 -4.21 2.85
C ASP A 160 -7.89 -4.91 4.15
N GLU A 161 -8.15 -4.15 5.22
CA GLU A 161 -8.73 -4.67 6.48
C GLU A 161 -10.10 -5.33 6.22
N ARG A 162 -11.00 -4.67 5.46
CA ARG A 162 -12.31 -5.26 5.09
C ARG A 162 -12.15 -6.55 4.28
N ARG A 163 -11.22 -6.57 3.33
CA ARG A 163 -10.93 -7.76 2.51
C ARG A 163 -10.35 -8.89 3.35
N ALA A 164 -9.47 -8.58 4.30
CA ALA A 164 -8.89 -9.57 5.20
C ALA A 164 -9.97 -10.20 6.08
N VAL A 165 -10.89 -9.41 6.64
CA VAL A 165 -12.03 -9.94 7.41
C VAL A 165 -12.88 -10.88 6.56
N ALA A 166 -13.24 -10.48 5.33
CA ALA A 166 -14.02 -11.34 4.43
C ALA A 166 -13.28 -12.63 4.04
N PHE A 167 -11.96 -12.53 3.82
CA PHE A 167 -11.12 -13.67 3.48
C PHE A 167 -10.97 -14.66 4.64
N HIS A 168 -11.03 -14.20 5.88
CA HIS A 168 -10.90 -15.01 7.10
C HIS A 168 -12.22 -15.24 7.83
N ALA A 169 -13.37 -15.00 7.19
CA ALA A 169 -14.68 -15.17 7.83
C ALA A 169 -14.98 -16.64 8.21
N GLU A 170 -14.37 -17.62 7.53
CA GLU A 170 -14.61 -19.06 7.79
C GLU A 170 -13.39 -20.01 7.60
N PRO A 171 -12.29 -19.90 8.37
CA PRO A 171 -11.42 -21.05 8.58
C PRO A 171 -11.70 -21.61 9.98
N GLY A 172 -12.65 -22.56 10.04
CA GLY A 172 -12.70 -23.48 11.18
C GLY A 172 -11.44 -24.36 11.22
N PRO A 173 -11.29 -25.22 12.25
CA PRO A 173 -10.26 -26.25 12.24
C PRO A 173 -10.36 -27.05 10.93
N SER A 174 -9.26 -27.09 10.18
CA SER A 174 -9.18 -27.79 8.88
C SER A 174 -8.18 -28.93 9.00
N ASP A 175 -8.53 -30.07 8.42
CA ASP A 175 -7.62 -31.21 8.22
C ASP A 175 -6.69 -31.03 7.01
N GLN A 176 -6.69 -29.83 6.40
CA GLN A 176 -5.81 -29.44 5.29
C GLN A 176 -4.97 -28.21 5.65
N PRO A 177 -3.83 -27.98 4.97
CA PRO A 177 -3.09 -26.73 5.06
C PRO A 177 -3.98 -25.52 4.74
N LEU A 178 -3.78 -24.43 5.49
CA LEU A 178 -4.62 -23.25 5.46
C LEU A 178 -4.07 -22.22 4.46
N VAL A 179 -4.91 -21.74 3.54
CA VAL A 179 -4.55 -20.62 2.66
C VAL A 179 -4.72 -19.31 3.44
N MET A 180 -3.62 -18.69 3.85
CA MET A 180 -3.65 -17.55 4.77
C MET A 180 -3.37 -16.21 4.10
N ALA A 181 -2.82 -16.20 2.88
CA ALA A 181 -2.60 -14.95 2.16
C ALA A 181 -2.68 -15.12 0.64
N HIS A 182 -3.25 -14.12 -0.03
CA HIS A 182 -3.07 -13.90 -1.46
C HIS A 182 -2.30 -12.59 -1.67
N MET A 183 -1.23 -12.66 -2.45
CA MET A 183 -0.31 -11.57 -2.69
C MET A 183 -0.04 -11.42 -4.19
N GLN A 184 0.48 -10.27 -4.57
CA GLN A 184 1.02 -10.03 -5.90
C GLN A 184 2.44 -9.51 -5.76
N VAL A 185 3.37 -9.98 -6.58
CA VAL A 185 4.75 -9.47 -6.60
C VAL A 185 4.74 -8.03 -7.12
N LEU A 186 5.32 -7.14 -6.33
CA LEU A 186 5.24 -5.69 -6.55
C LEU A 186 6.55 -5.16 -7.15
N PRO A 187 6.55 -4.00 -7.82
CA PRO A 187 7.79 -3.41 -8.37
C PRO A 187 8.92 -3.31 -7.34
N GLY A 188 8.62 -2.81 -6.14
CA GLY A 188 9.61 -2.72 -5.04
C GLY A 188 10.01 -4.05 -4.39
N TRP A 189 9.59 -5.19 -4.95
CA TRP A 189 10.06 -6.52 -4.56
C TRP A 189 11.09 -7.07 -5.53
N ILE A 190 11.25 -6.44 -6.70
CA ILE A 190 12.13 -6.91 -7.76
C ILE A 190 13.54 -6.36 -7.54
N ASP A 191 14.52 -7.23 -7.67
CA ASP A 191 15.95 -6.88 -7.64
C ASP A 191 16.46 -6.44 -9.02
N TYR A 192 17.75 -6.12 -9.10
CA TYR A 192 18.39 -5.75 -10.36
C TYR A 192 18.44 -6.90 -11.40
N ASN A 193 18.21 -8.15 -10.98
CA ASN A 193 18.15 -9.32 -11.87
C ASN A 193 16.76 -9.52 -12.49
N GLY A 194 15.76 -8.72 -12.10
CA GLY A 194 14.40 -8.82 -12.63
C GLY A 194 13.54 -9.88 -11.94
N HIS A 195 14.00 -10.42 -10.81
CA HIS A 195 13.25 -11.39 -10.00
C HIS A 195 13.00 -10.86 -8.59
N MET A 196 12.04 -11.47 -7.89
CA MET A 196 11.77 -11.13 -6.51
C MET A 196 13.00 -11.40 -5.63
N THR A 197 13.50 -10.37 -4.92
CA THR A 197 14.64 -10.51 -4.00
C THR A 197 14.34 -11.52 -2.90
N GLU A 198 15.37 -12.23 -2.45
CA GLU A 198 15.32 -13.28 -1.44
C GLU A 198 14.60 -12.86 -0.15
N SER A 199 14.86 -11.65 0.33
CA SER A 199 14.23 -11.10 1.54
C SER A 199 12.71 -10.98 1.43
N ARG A 200 12.18 -10.78 0.22
CA ARG A 200 10.74 -10.60 0.00
C ARG A 200 9.97 -11.92 0.08
N TYR A 201 10.62 -13.07 -0.08
CA TYR A 201 9.97 -14.35 0.21
C TYR A 201 9.70 -14.52 1.70
N TYR A 202 10.62 -14.04 2.55
CA TYR A 202 10.37 -14.03 3.99
C TYR A 202 9.29 -13.01 4.37
N PHE A 203 9.24 -11.84 3.69
CA PHE A 203 8.11 -10.93 3.84
C PHE A 203 6.77 -11.59 3.50
N ALA A 204 6.70 -12.36 2.40
CA ALA A 204 5.50 -13.11 2.04
C ALA A 204 5.13 -14.17 3.10
N ASN A 205 6.12 -14.79 3.74
CA ASN A 205 5.89 -15.64 4.92
C ASN A 205 5.32 -14.83 6.10
N SER A 206 5.89 -13.66 6.42
CA SER A 206 5.38 -12.80 7.50
C SER A 206 3.92 -12.42 7.28
N GLU A 207 3.54 -12.00 6.08
CA GLU A 207 2.13 -11.69 5.76
C GLU A 207 1.21 -12.90 5.96
N THR A 208 1.69 -14.10 5.61
CA THR A 208 0.96 -15.36 5.76
C THR A 208 0.78 -15.75 7.23
N VAL A 209 1.84 -15.62 8.03
CA VAL A 209 1.83 -15.94 9.46
C VAL A 209 1.04 -14.90 10.24
N ASP A 210 1.14 -13.61 9.91
CA ASP A 210 0.36 -12.55 10.55
C ASP A 210 -1.14 -12.74 10.32
N ALA A 211 -1.53 -13.20 9.13
CA ALA A 211 -2.90 -13.57 8.83
C ALA A 211 -3.39 -14.74 9.70
N PHE A 212 -2.54 -15.75 9.91
CA PHE A 212 -2.82 -16.85 10.83
C PHE A 212 -2.90 -16.39 12.30
N LEU A 213 -2.01 -15.50 12.74
CA LEU A 213 -2.06 -14.93 14.09
C LEU A 213 -3.36 -14.17 14.34
N ARG A 214 -3.82 -13.36 13.37
CA ARG A 214 -5.13 -12.71 13.42
C ARG A 214 -6.28 -13.74 13.53
N LEU A 215 -6.24 -14.82 12.76
CA LEU A 215 -7.23 -15.89 12.79
C LEU A 215 -7.37 -16.51 14.20
N ILE A 216 -6.25 -16.79 14.86
CA ILE A 216 -6.26 -17.35 16.23
C ILE A 216 -6.51 -16.30 17.32
N GLY A 217 -6.75 -15.04 16.97
CA GLY A 217 -7.02 -13.97 17.93
C GLY A 217 -5.77 -13.24 18.47
N ALA A 218 -4.57 -13.58 18.00
CA ALA A 218 -3.33 -12.87 18.29
C ALA A 218 -3.12 -11.69 17.31
N GLY A 219 -4.14 -10.84 17.16
CA GLY A 219 -4.13 -9.67 16.27
C GLY A 219 -3.58 -8.40 16.93
N MET A 220 -3.83 -7.24 16.32
CA MET A 220 -3.34 -5.95 16.82
C MET A 220 -3.81 -5.63 18.24
N ASP A 221 -5.06 -5.94 18.59
CA ASP A 221 -5.58 -5.70 19.95
C ASP A 221 -4.85 -6.53 21.00
N TYR A 222 -4.44 -7.75 20.64
CA TYR A 222 -3.65 -8.64 21.49
C TYR A 222 -2.25 -8.08 21.74
N VAL A 223 -1.61 -7.56 20.68
CA VAL A 223 -0.32 -6.85 20.75
C VAL A 223 -0.44 -5.57 21.57
N ALA A 224 -1.50 -4.79 21.39
CA ALA A 224 -1.76 -3.59 22.17
C ALA A 224 -1.99 -3.89 23.66
N ALA A 225 -2.51 -5.08 23.99
CA ALA A 225 -2.62 -5.59 25.35
C ALA A 225 -1.29 -6.10 25.94
N GLY A 226 -0.18 -6.03 25.19
CA GLY A 226 1.16 -6.40 25.65
C GLY A 226 1.53 -7.87 25.46
N GLN A 227 0.78 -8.62 24.64
CA GLN A 227 1.05 -10.03 24.35
C GLN A 227 1.26 -10.26 22.85
N SER A 228 2.24 -11.08 22.48
CA SER A 228 2.58 -11.28 21.06
C SER A 228 3.25 -12.63 20.80
N TYR A 229 3.40 -12.99 19.52
CA TYR A 229 4.24 -14.11 19.09
C TYR A 229 5.49 -13.58 18.38
N TYR A 230 6.67 -14.00 18.83
CA TYR A 230 7.94 -13.66 18.18
C TYR A 230 8.46 -14.85 17.38
N SER A 231 9.02 -14.55 16.21
CA SER A 231 9.76 -15.52 15.41
C SER A 231 11.13 -15.76 16.05
N ALA A 232 11.36 -16.95 16.60
CA ALA A 232 12.61 -17.29 17.28
C ALA A 232 13.64 -17.93 16.34
N GLU A 233 13.18 -18.75 15.40
CA GLU A 233 14.05 -19.40 14.42
C GLU A 233 13.30 -19.54 13.09
N THR A 234 14.03 -19.48 11.99
CA THR A 234 13.48 -19.61 10.65
C THR A 234 14.46 -20.33 9.74
N HIS A 235 13.95 -21.24 8.91
CA HIS A 235 14.67 -21.85 7.80
C HIS A 235 13.89 -21.64 6.50
N ILE A 236 14.50 -20.95 5.54
CA ILE A 236 13.91 -20.66 4.22
C ILE A 236 14.64 -21.44 3.13
N ARG A 237 13.87 -22.02 2.21
CA ARG A 237 14.37 -22.61 0.96
C ARG A 237 13.76 -21.86 -0.21
N HIS A 238 14.61 -21.36 -1.11
CA HIS A 238 14.19 -20.78 -2.39
C HIS A 238 14.19 -21.89 -3.44
N LEU A 239 13.02 -22.23 -3.96
CA LEU A 239 12.81 -23.37 -4.86
C LEU A 239 12.57 -22.94 -6.31
N GLY A 240 12.14 -21.70 -6.53
CA GLY A 240 11.92 -21.11 -7.84
C GLY A 240 11.81 -19.59 -7.78
N GLU A 241 11.62 -18.98 -8.94
CA GLU A 241 11.58 -17.52 -9.10
C GLU A 241 10.15 -17.00 -9.27
N ALA A 242 9.89 -15.81 -8.73
CA ALA A 242 8.68 -15.03 -8.95
C ALA A 242 9.04 -13.68 -9.61
N LYS A 243 8.19 -13.22 -10.52
CA LYS A 243 8.37 -12.02 -11.35
C LYS A 243 7.32 -10.97 -11.03
N LEU A 244 7.58 -9.74 -11.47
CA LEU A 244 6.64 -8.63 -11.32
C LEU A 244 5.24 -9.02 -11.81
N GLY A 245 4.23 -8.82 -10.94
CA GLY A 245 2.84 -9.11 -11.27
C GLY A 245 2.40 -10.55 -11.03
N ASP A 246 3.33 -11.48 -10.76
CA ASP A 246 2.99 -12.86 -10.40
C ASP A 246 2.10 -12.87 -9.15
N ARG A 247 1.06 -13.71 -9.18
CA ARG A 247 0.18 -13.95 -8.02
C ARG A 247 0.77 -15.04 -7.14
N LEU A 248 0.93 -14.71 -5.87
CA LEU A 248 1.45 -15.62 -4.85
C LEU A 248 0.35 -15.99 -3.86
N THR A 249 0.40 -17.22 -3.36
CA THR A 249 -0.49 -17.71 -2.32
C THR A 249 0.36 -18.29 -1.18
N GLY A 250 0.11 -17.84 0.05
CA GLY A 250 0.75 -18.34 1.25
C GLY A 250 -0.10 -19.44 1.90
N VAL A 251 0.44 -20.67 1.94
CA VAL A 251 -0.24 -21.84 2.48
C VAL A 251 0.48 -22.31 3.74
N LEU A 252 -0.20 -22.29 4.88
CA LEU A 252 0.36 -22.56 6.21
C LEU A 252 -0.11 -23.92 6.75
N GLN A 253 0.82 -24.70 7.27
CA GLN A 253 0.57 -25.93 8.03
C GLN A 253 1.21 -25.79 9.41
N ILE A 254 0.48 -26.14 10.46
CA ILE A 254 1.02 -26.28 11.82
C ILE A 254 1.65 -27.66 11.94
N ILE A 255 2.96 -27.70 12.21
CA ILE A 255 3.70 -28.93 12.44
C ILE A 255 3.53 -29.39 13.90
N SER A 256 3.62 -28.45 14.83
CA SER A 256 3.46 -28.71 16.25
C SER A 256 3.06 -27.45 17.01
N ALA A 257 2.38 -27.61 18.14
CA ALA A 257 2.04 -26.50 19.02
C ALA A 257 1.96 -26.95 20.49
N ASP A 258 2.34 -26.07 21.39
CA ASP A 258 2.08 -26.12 22.82
C ASP A 258 1.58 -24.76 23.30
N GLU A 259 1.28 -24.62 24.59
CA GLU A 259 0.72 -23.38 25.16
C GLU A 259 1.60 -22.15 24.94
N LYS A 260 2.90 -22.31 24.69
CA LYS A 260 3.86 -21.21 24.54
C LYS A 260 4.42 -21.08 23.14
N ARG A 261 4.28 -22.10 22.29
CA ARG A 261 5.06 -22.20 21.04
C ARG A 261 4.24 -22.86 19.95
N PHE A 262 4.51 -22.47 18.71
CA PHE A 262 4.13 -23.29 17.57
C PHE A 262 5.22 -23.30 16.51
N ARG A 263 5.30 -24.42 15.80
CA ARG A 263 6.12 -24.60 14.62
C ARG A 263 5.21 -24.57 13.40
N SER A 264 5.42 -23.61 12.52
CA SER A 264 4.68 -23.49 11.27
C SER A 264 5.55 -23.83 10.07
N PHE A 265 4.90 -24.26 9.00
CA PHE A 265 5.51 -24.47 7.70
C PHE A 265 4.66 -23.79 6.64
N VAL A 266 5.23 -22.77 6.01
CA VAL A 266 4.61 -21.99 4.96
C VAL A 266 5.17 -22.39 3.62
N ARG A 267 4.28 -22.63 2.66
CA ARG A 267 4.58 -22.78 1.24
C ARG A 267 4.14 -21.51 0.52
N ILE A 268 5.05 -20.87 -0.21
CA ILE A 268 4.74 -19.76 -1.09
C ILE A 268 4.52 -20.34 -2.48
N MET A 269 3.29 -20.25 -2.96
CA MET A 269 2.83 -20.88 -4.20
C MET A 269 2.64 -19.83 -5.29
N LYS A 270 3.11 -20.12 -6.51
CA LYS A 270 2.79 -19.39 -7.74
C LYS A 270 1.95 -20.31 -8.63
N GLY A 271 0.63 -20.14 -8.61
CA GLY A 271 -0.28 -21.18 -9.10
C GLY A 271 -0.04 -22.48 -8.34
N GLU A 272 0.19 -23.58 -9.06
CA GLU A 272 0.50 -24.89 -8.47
C GLU A 272 1.98 -25.09 -8.09
N ILE A 273 2.86 -24.13 -8.44
CA ILE A 273 4.31 -24.27 -8.26
C ILE A 273 4.73 -23.68 -6.90
N CYS A 274 5.37 -24.48 -6.05
CA CYS A 274 5.99 -23.98 -4.83
C CYS A 274 7.31 -23.27 -5.15
N VAL A 275 7.37 -21.95 -4.94
CA VAL A 275 8.57 -21.13 -5.23
C VAL A 275 9.44 -20.93 -4.00
N ALA A 276 8.89 -21.05 -2.79
CA ALA A 276 9.66 -21.05 -1.56
C ALA A 276 8.94 -21.82 -0.44
N THR A 277 9.72 -22.37 0.49
CA THR A 277 9.21 -22.91 1.75
C THR A 277 9.88 -22.24 2.93
N VAL A 278 9.11 -21.93 3.97
CA VAL A 278 9.62 -21.35 5.20
C VAL A 278 9.12 -22.18 6.38
N GLU A 279 10.06 -22.71 7.15
CA GLU A 279 9.79 -23.31 8.44
C GLU A 279 10.12 -22.30 9.53
N GLN A 280 9.23 -22.13 10.50
CA GLN A 280 9.38 -21.12 11.53
C GLN A 280 8.94 -21.62 12.91
N LEU A 281 9.76 -21.34 13.92
CA LEU A 281 9.41 -21.50 15.33
C LEU A 281 8.96 -20.16 15.90
N CYS A 282 7.73 -20.10 16.40
CA CYS A 282 7.14 -18.93 17.03
C CYS A 282 6.96 -19.16 18.53
N LEU A 283 7.30 -18.14 19.34
CA LEU A 283 7.17 -18.15 20.80
C LEU A 283 6.18 -17.07 21.24
N HIS A 284 5.20 -17.45 22.05
CA HIS A 284 4.31 -16.51 22.71
C HIS A 284 5.06 -15.79 23.85
N VAL A 285 5.02 -14.47 23.86
CA VAL A 285 5.78 -13.62 24.77
C VAL A 285 4.90 -12.59 25.47
N ASP A 286 5.22 -12.37 26.74
CA ASP A 286 4.81 -11.17 27.47
C ASP A 286 5.78 -10.04 27.11
N MET A 287 5.29 -8.97 26.48
CA MET A 287 6.14 -7.93 25.93
C MET A 287 6.80 -7.07 27.01
N ALA A 288 6.19 -6.96 28.19
CA ALA A 288 6.74 -6.20 29.30
C ALA A 288 7.99 -6.87 29.90
N SER A 289 7.95 -8.19 30.07
CA SER A 289 9.06 -8.98 30.62
C SER A 289 10.01 -9.55 29.56
N GLY A 290 9.58 -9.59 28.29
CA GLY A 290 10.33 -10.19 27.19
C GLY A 290 10.46 -11.72 27.29
N LYS A 291 9.63 -12.38 28.09
CA LYS A 291 9.73 -13.81 28.39
C LYS A 291 8.63 -14.62 27.73
N ALA A 292 8.94 -15.88 27.42
CA ALA A 292 7.97 -16.83 26.89
C ALA A 292 6.98 -17.27 27.97
N VAL A 293 5.69 -17.03 27.73
CA VAL A 293 4.57 -17.34 28.65
C VAL A 293 3.46 -18.08 27.90
N PRO A 294 2.59 -18.83 28.59
CA PRO A 294 1.41 -19.42 27.94
C PRO A 294 0.59 -18.34 27.24
N ALA A 295 0.06 -18.65 26.05
CA ALA A 295 -0.89 -17.81 25.35
C ALA A 295 -2.20 -17.68 26.14
N ALA A 296 -2.92 -16.58 25.91
CA ALA A 296 -4.24 -16.40 26.53
C ALA A 296 -5.15 -17.61 26.19
N PRO A 297 -6.00 -18.06 27.12
CA PRO A 297 -6.77 -19.29 26.96
C PRO A 297 -7.58 -19.35 25.65
N GLU A 298 -8.14 -18.23 25.22
CA GLU A 298 -8.92 -18.09 23.98
C GLU A 298 -8.05 -18.21 22.71
N VAL A 299 -6.82 -17.70 22.73
CA VAL A 299 -5.86 -17.82 21.62
C VAL A 299 -5.34 -19.26 21.54
N TRP A 300 -4.97 -19.82 22.70
CA TRP A 300 -4.53 -21.20 22.78
C TRP A 300 -5.61 -22.19 22.35
N ALA A 301 -6.87 -21.98 22.75
CA ALA A 301 -7.97 -22.85 22.37
C ALA A 301 -8.12 -22.97 20.84
N LYS A 302 -7.99 -21.84 20.13
CA LYS A 302 -8.04 -21.80 18.66
C LYS A 302 -6.82 -22.48 18.02
N LEU A 303 -5.61 -22.13 18.45
CA LEU A 303 -4.37 -22.75 17.96
C LEU A 303 -4.38 -24.27 18.16
N ARG A 304 -4.76 -24.73 19.35
CA ARG A 304 -4.84 -26.15 19.69
C ARG A 304 -5.85 -26.89 18.82
N ALA A 305 -7.02 -26.29 18.54
CA ALA A 305 -8.03 -26.91 17.68
C ALA A 305 -7.50 -27.12 16.25
N ILE A 306 -6.82 -26.12 15.69
CA ILE A 306 -6.18 -26.21 14.36
C ILE A 306 -5.06 -27.25 14.37
N ALA A 307 -4.18 -27.22 15.37
CA ALA A 307 -3.08 -28.17 15.50
C ALA A 307 -3.59 -29.62 15.63
N ALA A 308 -4.68 -29.84 16.37
CA ALA A 308 -5.32 -31.15 16.49
C ALA A 308 -5.91 -31.64 15.16
N ALA A 309 -6.58 -30.76 14.41
CA ALA A 309 -7.13 -31.09 13.09
C ALA A 309 -6.02 -31.46 12.08
N GLN A 310 -4.86 -30.81 12.17
CA GLN A 310 -3.73 -31.04 11.27
C GLN A 310 -2.76 -32.13 11.75
N ALA A 311 -2.98 -32.74 12.93
CA ALA A 311 -2.07 -33.73 13.51
C ALA A 311 -1.88 -34.99 12.63
N GLY A 312 -2.86 -35.31 11.79
CA GLY A 312 -2.80 -36.44 10.84
C GLY A 312 -2.13 -36.11 9.50
N LEU A 313 -1.77 -34.84 9.24
CA LEU A 313 -1.15 -34.45 7.98
C LEU A 313 0.29 -34.98 7.89
N ALA A 314 0.69 -35.33 6.67
CA ALA A 314 2.08 -35.69 6.40
C ALA A 314 3.03 -34.52 6.71
N MET A 315 4.23 -34.86 7.17
CA MET A 315 5.29 -33.89 7.39
C MET A 315 5.64 -33.21 6.05
N PRO A 316 5.65 -31.87 5.96
CA PRO A 316 5.97 -31.16 4.72
C PRO A 316 7.34 -31.52 4.14
N GLU A 317 7.42 -31.66 2.83
CA GLU A 317 8.72 -31.76 2.15
C GLU A 317 9.55 -30.50 2.44
N GLY A 318 10.71 -30.68 3.07
CA GLY A 318 11.59 -29.58 3.45
C GLY A 318 11.59 -29.23 4.93
N ALA A 319 10.63 -29.74 5.71
CA ALA A 319 10.62 -29.53 7.15
C ALA A 319 11.77 -30.30 7.82
N GLY A 320 12.49 -29.64 8.72
CA GLY A 320 13.69 -30.14 9.40
C GLY A 320 14.96 -30.11 8.55
N ARG A 321 14.92 -29.49 7.35
CA ARG A 321 16.11 -29.33 6.52
C ARG A 321 17.09 -28.32 7.11
N ALA A 322 18.37 -28.50 6.80
CA ALA A 322 19.43 -27.56 7.13
C ALA A 322 20.40 -27.40 5.95
N VAL A 323 21.12 -26.28 5.91
CA VAL A 323 22.16 -26.02 4.91
C VAL A 323 23.25 -27.09 5.00
N GLY A 324 23.64 -27.67 3.86
CA GLY A 324 24.63 -28.74 3.79
C GLY A 324 24.04 -30.17 3.84
N GLN A 325 22.74 -30.33 4.07
CA GLN A 325 22.11 -31.65 3.95
C GLN A 325 22.03 -32.11 2.48
N PRO A 326 22.40 -33.36 2.16
CA PRO A 326 22.24 -33.93 0.82
C PRO A 326 20.80 -33.85 0.36
N LYS A 327 20.56 -33.65 -0.95
CA LYS A 327 19.21 -33.69 -1.51
C LYS A 327 18.60 -35.06 -1.33
#